data_AF-A0A7W7SR64-F1
#
_entry.id   AF-A0A7W7SR64-F1
#
_cell.length_a   1.000
_cell.length_b   1.000
_cell.length_c   1.000
_cell.angle_alpha   90.00
_cell.angle_beta   90.00
_cell.angle_gamma   90.00
#
_symmetry.space_group_name_H-M   'P 1'
#
loop_
_entity.id
_entity.type
_entity.pdbx_description
1 polymer ?
#
loop_
_entity_poly.entity_id
_entity_poly.type
_entity_poly.pdbx_seq_one_letter_code
_entity_poly.pdbx_strand_id
1 'polypeptide(L)'
;MPDWLAELVANHIARTQPKPCECHGLRYVFQGYRAANGAARAPGAKLVDVARRAGVSTGTVSAVLNHPESVAELTKARVATAIADLGYVRGGSSGKLAAHWRRTGFATWLFGPAATGWYPRKAPHAARPVPILGDPWPGVPARGRGAAGRADACWVPIAPGLTPHGLRHTHKTLMEELAVPPKRMDERMGHEDGSVQARYSHVTATMRRSLLEGLTELWESALDARREMSDRSPVSALDCLLRKSDS
;
A
#
# COMPACT_ATOMS: atom_id res chain seq x y z
N MET A 1 0.94 -16.32 15.53
CA MET A 1 1.00 -15.43 14.34
C MET A 1 2.11 -16.00 13.49
N PRO A 2 1.93 -16.13 12.18
CA PRO A 2 2.97 -16.70 11.31
C PRO A 2 4.24 -15.86 11.37
N ASP A 3 5.41 -16.52 11.32
CA ASP A 3 6.71 -15.84 11.44
C ASP A 3 6.91 -14.81 10.32
N TRP A 4 6.48 -15.13 9.10
CA TRP A 4 6.54 -14.19 7.98
C TRP A 4 5.75 -12.89 8.24
N LEU A 5 4.61 -12.98 8.94
CA LEU A 5 3.79 -11.80 9.25
C LEU A 5 4.43 -11.01 10.38
N ALA A 6 4.98 -11.68 11.39
CA ALA A 6 5.73 -11.05 12.46
C ALA A 6 6.94 -10.29 11.91
N GLU A 7 7.70 -10.89 11.00
CA GLU A 7 8.82 -10.25 10.30
C GLU A 7 8.37 -9.05 9.46
N LEU A 8 7.28 -9.16 8.70
CA LEU A 8 6.77 -8.07 7.89
C LEU A 8 6.41 -6.86 8.75
N VAL A 9 5.73 -7.10 9.88
CA VAL A 9 5.36 -6.05 10.84
C VAL A 9 6.60 -5.48 11.53
N ALA A 10 7.55 -6.32 11.97
CA ALA A 10 8.78 -5.87 12.60
C ALA A 10 9.63 -5.00 11.66
N ASN A 11 9.81 -5.42 10.40
CA ASN A 11 10.50 -4.66 9.37
C ASN A 11 9.79 -3.33 9.05
N HIS A 12 8.44 -3.33 9.07
CA HIS A 12 7.68 -2.10 8.95
C HIS A 12 7.98 -1.13 10.10
N ILE A 13 7.90 -1.60 11.35
CA ILE A 13 8.17 -0.79 12.55
C ILE A 13 9.60 -0.25 12.56
N ALA A 14 10.58 -1.09 12.23
CA ALA A 14 11.99 -0.68 12.16
C ALA A 14 12.21 0.45 11.13
N ARG A 15 11.52 0.38 9.99
CA ARG A 15 11.59 1.40 8.93
C ARG A 15 10.84 2.68 9.27
N THR A 16 9.63 2.58 9.84
CA THR A 16 8.77 3.75 10.08
C THR A 16 9.00 4.43 11.42
N GLN A 17 9.67 3.74 12.36
CA GLN A 17 9.99 4.22 13.71
C GLN A 17 8.84 5.02 14.34
N PRO A 18 7.66 4.39 14.54
CA PRO A 18 6.45 5.11 14.90
C PRO A 18 6.61 5.80 16.26
N LYS A 19 6.41 7.11 16.26
CA LYS A 19 6.44 7.95 17.46
C LYS A 19 5.06 7.93 18.16
N PRO A 20 5.02 8.06 19.50
CA PRO A 20 3.75 8.16 20.23
C PRO A 20 2.96 9.41 19.79
N CYS A 21 1.64 9.31 19.73
CA CYS A 21 0.79 10.49 19.48
C CYS A 21 0.84 11.44 20.67
N GLU A 22 1.02 12.74 20.40
CA GLU A 22 0.98 13.80 21.42
C GLU A 22 -0.40 13.89 22.12
N CYS A 23 -1.45 13.42 21.46
CA CYS A 23 -2.83 13.48 21.93
C CYS A 23 -3.16 12.50 23.07
N HIS A 24 -2.60 11.29 23.05
CA HIS A 24 -2.97 10.21 23.99
C HIS A 24 -1.86 9.15 24.16
N GLY A 25 -0.61 9.45 23.78
CA GLY A 25 0.58 8.63 24.02
C GLY A 25 0.69 7.30 23.25
N LEU A 26 -0.37 6.83 22.60
CA LEU A 26 -0.36 5.57 21.84
C LEU A 26 0.56 5.63 20.61
N ARG A 27 1.23 4.51 20.31
CA ARG A 27 2.03 4.32 19.10
C ARG A 27 1.20 3.58 18.05
N TYR A 28 1.08 4.18 16.87
CA TYR A 28 0.40 3.56 15.74
C TYR A 28 1.40 3.01 14.76
N VAL A 29 1.38 1.69 14.57
CA VAL A 29 2.20 0.99 13.57
C VAL A 29 1.82 1.44 12.16
N PHE A 30 0.52 1.62 11.90
CA PHE A 30 0.01 2.10 10.61
C PHE A 30 -0.58 3.51 10.75
N GLN A 31 -0.14 4.42 9.88
CA GLN A 31 -0.60 5.81 9.83
C GLN A 31 -1.53 6.05 8.62
N GLY A 32 -2.33 7.12 8.66
CA GLY A 32 -3.23 7.44 7.55
C GLY A 32 -2.47 7.86 6.28
N TYR A 33 -2.98 7.51 5.11
CA TYR A 33 -2.37 7.80 3.79
C TYR A 33 -2.30 9.29 3.38
N ARG A 34 -2.75 10.24 4.22
CA ARG A 34 -2.70 11.68 3.93
C ARG A 34 -1.82 12.40 4.95
N ALA A 35 -1.23 13.50 4.51
CA ALA A 35 -0.55 14.43 5.39
C ALA A 35 -1.49 14.95 6.49
N ALA A 36 -0.94 15.24 7.67
CA ALA A 36 -1.70 15.88 8.74
C ALA A 36 -2.26 17.25 8.31
N ASN A 37 -3.43 17.65 8.82
CA ASN A 37 -3.98 18.98 8.57
C ASN A 37 -3.00 20.06 9.04
N GLY A 38 -2.80 21.11 8.23
CA GLY A 38 -1.88 22.20 8.58
C GLY A 38 -0.40 21.80 8.58
N ALA A 39 -0.05 20.57 8.22
CA ALA A 39 1.35 20.20 8.06
C ALA A 39 1.98 21.04 6.94
N ALA A 40 2.91 21.92 7.31
CA ALA A 40 3.87 22.44 6.36
C ALA A 40 4.46 21.24 5.60
N ARG A 41 4.45 21.28 4.26
CA ARG A 41 5.21 20.30 3.46
C ARG A 41 6.61 20.28 4.03
N ALA A 42 7.03 19.15 4.60
CA ALA A 42 8.38 19.01 5.11
C ALA A 42 9.35 19.33 3.98
N PRO A 43 10.49 19.98 4.28
CA PRO A 43 11.51 20.28 3.28
C PRO A 43 12.24 18.99 2.92
N GLY A 44 11.64 18.18 2.06
CA GLY A 44 12.37 17.20 1.27
C GLY A 44 12.95 17.90 0.04
N ALA A 45 14.08 17.39 -0.46
CA ALA A 45 14.65 17.86 -1.73
C ALA A 45 13.56 17.82 -2.81
N LYS A 46 13.38 18.95 -3.49
CA LYS A 46 12.45 19.09 -4.61
C LYS A 46 13.20 18.84 -5.91
N LEU A 47 12.45 18.60 -6.99
CA LEU A 47 13.00 18.51 -8.35
C LEU A 47 13.85 19.75 -8.72
N VAL A 48 13.50 20.93 -8.18
CA VAL A 48 14.27 22.17 -8.36
C VAL A 48 15.62 22.16 -7.62
N ASP A 49 15.71 21.47 -6.48
CA ASP A 49 16.95 21.35 -5.72
C ASP A 49 17.91 20.39 -6.43
N VAL A 50 17.39 19.29 -6.99
CA VAL A 50 18.14 18.40 -7.88
C VAL A 50 18.65 19.14 -9.10
N ALA A 51 17.81 19.93 -9.77
CA ALA A 51 18.19 20.72 -10.94
C ALA A 51 19.31 21.70 -10.61
N ARG A 52 19.19 22.41 -9.47
CA ARG A 52 20.21 23.34 -8.98
C ARG A 52 21.52 22.63 -8.68
N ARG A 53 21.49 21.51 -7.96
CA ARG A 53 22.69 20.74 -7.59
C ARG A 53 23.36 20.07 -8.78
N ALA A 54 22.58 19.63 -9.76
CA ALA A 54 23.09 19.09 -11.01
C ALA A 54 23.53 20.18 -11.99
N GLY A 55 23.22 21.46 -11.75
CA GLY A 55 23.54 22.58 -12.63
C GLY A 55 22.84 22.52 -13.98
N VAL A 56 21.56 22.12 -13.99
CA VAL A 56 20.72 21.99 -15.20
C VAL A 56 19.32 22.54 -14.94
N SER A 57 18.47 22.61 -15.97
CA SER A 57 17.08 23.04 -15.81
C SER A 57 16.22 21.93 -15.17
N THR A 58 15.11 22.31 -14.53
CA THR A 58 14.10 21.34 -14.04
C THR A 58 13.52 20.49 -15.18
N GLY A 59 13.41 21.07 -16.38
CA GLY A 59 13.03 20.36 -17.59
C GLY A 59 14.05 19.29 -17.98
N THR A 60 15.35 19.57 -17.83
CA THR A 60 16.44 18.61 -18.09
C THR A 60 16.45 17.48 -17.07
N VAL A 61 16.26 17.77 -15.77
CA VAL A 61 16.09 16.71 -14.76
C VAL A 61 14.86 15.86 -15.08
N SER A 62 13.76 16.50 -15.50
CA SER A 62 12.57 15.79 -15.94
C SER A 62 12.85 14.93 -17.18
N ALA A 63 13.61 15.43 -18.16
CA ALA A 63 14.01 14.65 -19.34
C ALA A 63 14.88 13.46 -18.94
N VAL A 64 15.86 13.63 -18.06
CA VAL A 64 16.66 12.50 -17.54
C VAL A 64 15.78 11.45 -16.85
N LEU A 65 14.77 11.88 -16.10
CA LEU A 65 13.88 10.98 -15.36
C LEU A 65 12.80 10.30 -16.21
N ASN A 66 12.42 10.88 -17.35
CA ASN A 66 11.28 10.40 -18.16
C ASN A 66 11.69 9.90 -19.55
N HIS A 67 12.74 10.48 -20.12
CA HIS A 67 13.22 10.28 -21.49
C HIS A 67 14.76 10.28 -21.52
N PRO A 68 15.42 9.40 -20.73
CA PRO A 68 16.87 9.43 -20.58
C PRO A 68 17.61 9.31 -21.92
N GLU A 69 17.09 8.58 -22.90
CA GLU A 69 17.64 8.43 -24.25
C GLU A 69 17.83 9.76 -25.00
N SER A 70 17.02 10.77 -24.69
CA SER A 70 17.09 12.10 -25.30
C SER A 70 18.16 13.00 -24.68
N VAL A 71 18.87 12.54 -23.64
CA VAL A 71 19.81 13.33 -22.86
C VAL A 71 21.22 12.76 -22.96
N ALA A 72 22.23 13.62 -23.06
CA ALA A 72 23.63 13.20 -23.08
C ALA A 72 24.03 12.47 -21.78
N GLU A 73 24.86 11.41 -21.89
CA GLU A 73 25.29 10.58 -20.76
C GLU A 73 25.92 11.37 -19.61
N LEU A 74 26.75 12.37 -19.94
CA LEU A 74 27.37 13.25 -18.94
C LEU A 74 26.32 13.96 -18.07
N THR A 75 25.21 14.38 -18.67
CA THR A 75 24.11 15.06 -17.97
C THR A 75 23.32 14.08 -17.11
N LYS A 76 23.11 12.85 -17.57
CA LYS A 76 22.47 11.79 -16.76
C LYS A 76 23.28 11.51 -15.51
N ALA A 77 24.60 11.33 -15.65
CA ALA A 77 25.49 11.07 -14.51
C ALA A 77 25.47 12.19 -13.46
N ARG A 78 25.47 13.46 -13.89
CA ARG A 78 25.36 14.62 -12.99
C ARG A 78 24.03 14.65 -12.24
N VAL A 79 22.93 14.36 -12.94
CA VAL A 79 21.59 14.32 -12.33
C VAL A 79 21.46 13.14 -11.36
N ALA A 80 21.94 11.96 -11.73
CA ALA A 80 21.94 10.78 -10.86
C ALA A 80 22.72 11.03 -9.56
N THR A 81 23.91 11.65 -9.66
CA THR A 81 24.72 12.04 -8.50
C THR A 81 23.96 13.03 -7.61
N ALA A 82 23.36 14.07 -8.19
CA ALA A 82 22.57 15.05 -7.43
C ALA A 82 21.35 14.43 -6.74
N ILE A 83 20.71 13.43 -7.36
CA ILE A 83 19.59 12.69 -6.76
C ILE A 83 20.07 11.90 -5.53
N ALA A 84 21.18 11.18 -5.66
CA ALA A 84 21.77 10.41 -4.58
C ALA A 84 22.19 11.31 -3.41
N ASP A 85 22.92 12.40 -3.70
CA ASP A 85 23.40 13.35 -2.70
C ASP A 85 22.27 14.02 -1.91
N LEU A 86 21.14 14.30 -2.57
CA LEU A 86 20.00 14.98 -1.96
C LEU A 86 18.96 14.01 -1.38
N GLY A 87 19.14 12.69 -1.56
CA GLY A 87 18.14 11.69 -1.19
C GLY A 87 16.78 11.93 -1.87
N TYR A 88 16.77 12.46 -3.09
CA TYR A 88 15.53 12.77 -3.81
C TYR A 88 14.84 11.48 -4.25
N VAL A 89 13.62 11.26 -3.77
CA VAL A 89 12.77 10.16 -4.25
C VAL A 89 11.65 10.74 -5.11
N ARG A 90 11.62 10.32 -6.37
CA ARG A 90 10.58 10.70 -7.32
C ARG A 90 9.20 10.27 -6.79
N GLY A 91 8.26 11.22 -6.70
CA GLY A 91 6.90 10.94 -6.23
C GLY A 91 6.75 10.72 -4.72
N GLY A 92 7.82 10.86 -3.93
CA GLY A 92 7.77 10.76 -2.47
C GLY A 92 6.83 11.80 -1.85
N SER A 93 5.94 11.39 -0.96
CA SER A 93 5.12 12.33 -0.20
C SER A 93 5.99 13.09 0.80
N SER A 94 6.31 14.35 0.50
CA SER A 94 7.11 15.24 1.34
C SER A 94 6.34 15.77 2.58
N GLY A 95 5.44 14.99 3.17
CA GLY A 95 4.60 15.43 4.29
C GLY A 95 4.46 14.34 5.34
N LYS A 96 4.57 14.73 6.62
CA LYS A 96 4.26 13.84 7.74
C LYS A 96 2.82 13.33 7.58
N LEU A 97 2.67 12.00 7.54
CA LEU A 97 1.36 11.36 7.51
C LEU A 97 0.58 11.70 8.79
N ALA A 98 -0.75 11.68 8.68
CA ALA A 98 -1.62 11.91 9.82
C ALA A 98 -1.44 10.77 10.85
N ALA A 99 -1.21 11.16 12.11
CA ALA A 99 -1.09 10.21 13.22
C ALA A 99 -2.36 9.36 13.42
N HIS A 100 -3.53 9.91 13.08
CA HIS A 100 -4.83 9.25 13.20
C HIS A 100 -5.38 8.79 11.86
N TRP A 101 -6.11 7.68 11.88
CA TRP A 101 -7.00 7.31 10.79
C TRP A 101 -8.03 8.42 10.58
N ARG A 102 -8.24 8.82 9.33
CA ARG A 102 -9.26 9.79 8.95
C ARG A 102 -10.14 9.19 7.88
N ARG A 103 -11.35 9.73 7.71
CA ARG A 103 -12.15 9.48 6.51
C ARG A 103 -11.31 9.92 5.31
N THR A 104 -10.72 8.94 4.64
CA THR A 104 -9.96 9.15 3.42
C THR A 104 -10.86 8.81 2.25
N GLY A 105 -10.50 9.26 1.06
CA GLY A 105 -11.06 8.67 -0.15
C GLY A 105 -10.41 7.31 -0.43
N PHE A 106 -10.26 6.43 0.57
CA PHE A 106 -9.69 5.08 0.44
C PHE A 106 -10.37 4.33 -0.69
N ALA A 107 -11.71 4.28 -0.67
CA ALA A 107 -12.50 3.64 -1.72
C ALA A 107 -12.20 4.23 -3.11
N THR A 108 -12.15 5.55 -3.22
CA THR A 108 -12.04 6.27 -4.49
C THR A 108 -10.61 6.35 -5.06
N TRP A 109 -9.60 6.49 -4.20
CA TRP A 109 -8.23 6.83 -4.59
C TRP A 109 -7.22 5.71 -4.37
N LEU A 110 -7.59 4.69 -3.59
CA LEU A 110 -6.73 3.55 -3.32
C LEU A 110 -7.40 2.26 -3.76
N PHE A 111 -8.50 1.86 -3.10
CA PHE A 111 -9.12 0.57 -3.31
C PHE A 111 -9.69 0.40 -4.72
N GLY A 112 -10.59 1.28 -5.16
CA GLY A 112 -11.19 1.20 -6.49
C GLY A 112 -10.15 1.22 -7.61
N PRO A 113 -9.20 2.18 -7.60
CA PRO A 113 -8.08 2.20 -8.53
C PRO A 113 -7.20 0.94 -8.50
N ALA A 114 -6.88 0.39 -7.32
CA ALA A 114 -6.07 -0.83 -7.21
C ALA A 114 -6.83 -2.08 -7.65
N ALA A 115 -8.13 -2.17 -7.34
CA ALA A 115 -8.96 -3.32 -7.70
C ALA A 115 -9.29 -3.35 -9.19
N THR A 116 -9.56 -2.19 -9.78
CA THR A 116 -10.01 -2.09 -11.17
C THR A 116 -8.88 -1.73 -12.14
N GLY A 117 -7.79 -1.10 -11.69
CA GLY A 117 -6.79 -0.50 -12.57
C GLY A 117 -7.18 0.89 -13.10
N TRP A 118 -8.34 1.44 -12.70
CA TRP A 118 -8.88 2.68 -13.24
C TRP A 118 -9.19 3.73 -12.16
N TYR A 119 -8.90 4.99 -12.46
CA TYR A 119 -9.53 6.09 -11.76
C TYR A 119 -10.99 6.22 -12.20
N PRO A 120 -11.94 6.38 -11.25
CA PRO A 120 -13.35 6.52 -11.59
C PRO A 120 -13.59 7.81 -12.38
N ARG A 121 -14.64 7.81 -13.21
CA ARG A 121 -15.09 9.01 -13.93
C ARG A 121 -15.35 10.13 -12.93
N LYS A 122 -14.72 11.28 -13.16
CA LYS A 122 -14.93 12.50 -12.37
C LYS A 122 -14.84 13.70 -13.28
N ALA A 123 -15.99 14.32 -13.56
CA ALA A 123 -16.10 15.43 -14.50
C ALA A 123 -15.03 16.51 -14.24
N PRO A 124 -14.37 17.04 -15.29
CA PRO A 124 -14.62 16.77 -16.73
C PRO A 124 -13.94 15.50 -17.25
N HIS A 125 -13.23 14.74 -16.42
CA HIS A 125 -12.43 13.61 -16.86
C HIS A 125 -13.24 12.31 -16.97
N ALA A 126 -13.09 11.62 -18.11
CA ALA A 126 -13.50 10.23 -18.27
C ALA A 126 -12.73 9.30 -17.32
N ALA A 127 -13.23 8.07 -17.16
CA ALA A 127 -12.48 7.01 -16.51
C ALA A 127 -11.16 6.81 -17.28
N ARG A 128 -10.06 6.65 -16.55
CA ARG A 128 -8.73 6.51 -17.14
C ARG A 128 -7.91 5.50 -16.35
N PRO A 129 -6.94 4.83 -16.97
CA PRO A 129 -6.06 3.92 -16.26
C PRO A 129 -5.31 4.68 -15.16
N VAL A 130 -4.83 3.96 -14.15
CA VAL A 130 -3.97 4.52 -13.12
C VAL A 130 -2.53 4.52 -13.64
N PRO A 131 -2.00 5.67 -14.10
CA PRO A 131 -0.60 5.75 -14.49
C PRO A 131 0.28 5.56 -13.26
N ILE A 132 1.27 4.68 -13.34
CA ILE A 132 2.23 4.44 -12.28
C ILE A 132 3.63 4.80 -12.77
N LEU A 133 4.43 5.33 -11.85
CA LEU A 133 5.88 5.32 -11.96
C LEU A 133 6.33 3.98 -11.43
N GLY A 134 6.92 3.14 -12.28
CA GLY A 134 7.35 1.78 -11.96
C GLY A 134 8.36 1.76 -10.82
N ASP A 135 9.10 2.85 -10.64
CA ASP A 135 9.97 3.07 -9.50
C ASP A 135 9.47 4.17 -8.53
N PRO A 136 9.52 3.91 -7.20
CA PRO A 136 9.85 2.62 -6.59
C PRO A 136 8.74 1.59 -6.82
N TRP A 137 9.14 0.36 -7.19
CA TRP A 137 8.23 -0.77 -7.37
C TRP A 137 7.48 -1.11 -6.05
N PRO A 138 6.16 -1.47 -6.02
CA PRO A 138 5.18 -1.85 -7.07
C PRO A 138 4.71 -0.75 -8.01
N GLY A 139 5.24 0.45 -7.83
CA GLY A 139 4.91 1.60 -8.61
C GLY A 139 4.02 2.56 -7.84
N VAL A 140 4.36 3.84 -7.94
CA VAL A 140 3.66 4.93 -7.25
C VAL A 140 2.73 5.60 -8.26
N PRO A 141 1.42 5.74 -7.97
CA PRO A 141 0.52 6.44 -8.87
C PRO A 141 1.06 7.82 -9.23
N ALA A 142 1.28 8.06 -10.51
CA ALA A 142 1.77 9.32 -11.02
C ALA A 142 0.69 10.39 -10.79
N ARG A 143 1.04 11.49 -10.13
CA ARG A 143 0.12 12.59 -9.78
C ARG A 143 0.53 13.90 -10.43
N GLY A 144 -0.43 14.80 -10.62
CA GLY A 144 -0.22 16.15 -11.16
C GLY A 144 -0.41 16.25 -12.67
N ARG A 145 -0.16 17.44 -13.23
CA ARG A 145 -0.26 17.70 -14.68
C ARG A 145 0.71 16.77 -15.43
N GLY A 146 0.25 16.24 -16.58
CA GLY A 146 1.05 15.34 -17.42
C GLY A 146 1.40 13.99 -16.76
N ALA A 147 0.64 13.52 -15.77
CA ALA A 147 0.94 12.27 -15.07
C ALA A 147 1.00 11.05 -16.00
N ALA A 148 0.10 10.96 -16.99
CA ALA A 148 0.07 9.86 -17.94
C ALA A 148 1.34 9.81 -18.81
N GLY A 149 1.79 10.95 -19.34
CA GLY A 149 3.02 10.99 -20.17
C GLY A 149 4.32 10.80 -19.39
N ARG A 150 4.28 10.85 -18.05
CA ARG A 150 5.44 10.60 -17.18
C ARG A 150 5.45 9.19 -16.60
N ALA A 151 4.39 8.42 -16.82
CA ALA A 151 4.26 7.05 -16.35
C ALA A 151 4.85 6.09 -17.38
N ASP A 152 5.50 5.06 -16.86
CA ASP A 152 6.12 3.97 -17.60
C ASP A 152 5.29 2.68 -17.51
N ALA A 153 4.27 2.63 -16.64
CA ALA A 153 3.33 1.52 -16.53
C ALA A 153 1.93 1.98 -16.08
N CYS A 154 0.97 1.03 -16.05
CA CYS A 154 -0.37 1.20 -15.49
C CYS A 154 -0.75 -0.03 -14.64
N TRP A 155 -1.58 0.17 -13.62
CA TRP A 155 -2.19 -0.97 -12.92
C TRP A 155 -3.17 -1.72 -13.83
N VAL A 156 -3.16 -3.05 -13.72
CA VAL A 156 -4.13 -3.94 -14.34
C VAL A 156 -5.27 -4.26 -13.38
N PRO A 157 -6.50 -4.54 -13.87
CA PRO A 157 -7.59 -4.98 -13.01
C PRO A 157 -7.25 -6.27 -12.28
N ILE A 158 -7.48 -6.31 -10.96
CA ILE A 158 -7.39 -7.55 -10.17
C ILE A 158 -8.66 -8.37 -10.36
N ALA A 159 -9.82 -7.74 -10.14
CA ALA A 159 -11.12 -8.37 -10.33
C ALA A 159 -12.20 -7.29 -10.57
N PRO A 160 -13.06 -7.43 -11.59
CA PRO A 160 -14.18 -6.53 -11.80
C PRO A 160 -15.19 -6.66 -10.65
N GLY A 161 -15.80 -5.55 -10.25
CA GLY A 161 -16.87 -5.55 -9.24
C GLY A 161 -16.41 -5.74 -7.79
N LEU A 162 -15.10 -5.82 -7.52
CA LEU A 162 -14.58 -5.92 -6.16
C LEU A 162 -14.95 -4.67 -5.36
N THR A 163 -15.56 -4.85 -4.20
CA THR A 163 -15.91 -3.77 -3.27
C THR A 163 -15.42 -4.10 -1.86
N PRO A 164 -15.15 -3.09 -1.01
CA PRO A 164 -14.80 -3.36 0.39
C PRO A 164 -15.90 -4.14 1.14
N HIS A 165 -17.17 -3.89 0.81
CA HIS A 165 -18.30 -4.62 1.39
C HIS A 165 -18.37 -6.06 0.87
N GLY A 166 -18.11 -6.28 -0.43
CA GLY A 166 -17.98 -7.62 -1.02
C GLY A 166 -16.88 -8.44 -0.35
N LEU A 167 -15.69 -7.84 -0.14
CA LEU A 167 -14.61 -8.51 0.61
C LEU A 167 -15.01 -8.87 2.04
N ARG A 168 -15.82 -8.03 2.70
CA ARG A 168 -16.37 -8.33 4.03
C ARG A 168 -17.36 -9.50 3.99
N HIS A 169 -18.16 -9.63 2.94
CA HIS A 169 -19.00 -10.83 2.74
C HIS A 169 -18.16 -12.07 2.51
N THR A 170 -17.15 -12.01 1.64
CA THR A 170 -16.22 -13.12 1.41
C THR A 170 -15.55 -13.55 2.72
N HIS A 171 -15.09 -12.60 3.54
CA HIS A 171 -14.51 -12.92 4.86
C HIS A 171 -15.50 -13.66 5.78
N LYS A 172 -16.79 -13.31 5.73
CA LYS A 172 -17.82 -14.04 6.48
C LYS A 172 -17.98 -15.47 5.95
N THR A 173 -18.11 -15.64 4.64
CA THR A 173 -18.25 -16.96 4.01
C THR A 173 -17.04 -17.85 4.26
N LEU A 174 -15.82 -17.32 4.20
CA LEU A 174 -14.60 -18.07 4.53
C LEU A 174 -14.59 -18.53 5.99
N MET A 175 -15.11 -17.73 6.92
CA MET A 175 -15.26 -18.18 8.32
C MET A 175 -16.30 -19.30 8.47
N GLU A 176 -17.35 -19.31 7.63
CA GLU A 176 -18.33 -20.41 7.58
C GLU A 176 -17.66 -21.69 7.05
N GLU A 177 -16.86 -21.59 5.99
CA GLU A 177 -16.06 -22.72 5.45
C GLU A 177 -15.06 -23.27 6.47
N LEU A 178 -14.41 -22.40 7.23
CA LEU A 178 -13.51 -22.76 8.33
C LEU A 178 -14.24 -23.27 9.59
N ALA A 179 -15.56 -23.48 9.52
CA ALA A 179 -16.41 -23.92 10.63
C ALA A 179 -16.27 -23.08 11.90
N VAL A 180 -16.05 -21.77 11.74
CA VAL A 180 -15.88 -20.84 12.86
C VAL A 180 -17.24 -20.66 13.57
N PRO A 181 -17.30 -20.79 14.91
CA PRO A 181 -18.57 -20.64 15.61
C PRO A 181 -19.23 -19.27 15.38
N PRO A 182 -20.57 -19.19 15.24
CA PRO A 182 -21.28 -17.93 14.93
C PRO A 182 -20.90 -16.76 15.83
N LYS A 183 -20.82 -17.00 17.15
CA LYS A 183 -20.40 -15.97 18.11
C LYS A 183 -19.01 -15.39 17.83
N ARG A 184 -18.09 -16.23 17.36
CA ARG A 184 -16.73 -15.78 16.99
C ARG A 184 -16.76 -14.99 15.69
N MET A 185 -17.58 -15.41 14.73
CA MET A 185 -17.79 -14.66 13.48
C MET A 185 -18.37 -13.28 13.77
N ASP A 186 -19.39 -13.17 14.62
CA ASP A 186 -20.00 -11.90 14.98
C ASP A 186 -19.02 -10.97 15.71
N GLU A 187 -18.25 -11.49 16.68
CA GLU A 187 -17.19 -10.69 17.30
C GLU A 187 -16.14 -10.22 16.28
N ARG A 188 -15.73 -11.09 15.34
CA ARG A 188 -14.78 -10.74 14.29
C ARG A 188 -15.34 -9.69 13.34
N MET A 189 -16.62 -9.76 13.04
CA MET A 189 -17.34 -8.82 12.18
C MET A 189 -17.68 -7.52 12.93
N GLY A 190 -17.68 -7.53 14.27
CA GLY A 190 -18.16 -6.43 15.09
C GLY A 190 -19.69 -6.32 15.07
N HIS A 191 -20.39 -7.45 14.88
CA HIS A 191 -21.84 -7.51 15.07
C HIS A 191 -22.16 -7.65 16.55
N GLU A 192 -23.18 -6.95 17.01
CA GLU A 192 -23.72 -7.12 18.35
C GLU A 192 -24.69 -8.30 18.38
N ASP A 193 -24.48 -9.24 19.31
CA ASP A 193 -25.38 -10.37 19.53
C ASP A 193 -26.40 -9.99 20.61
N GLY A 194 -27.64 -9.71 20.18
CA GLY A 194 -28.76 -9.39 21.06
C GLY A 194 -29.46 -10.62 21.65
N SER A 195 -29.01 -11.84 21.35
CA SER A 195 -29.67 -13.06 21.82
C SER A 195 -29.39 -13.35 23.30
N VAL A 196 -30.21 -14.22 23.91
CA VAL A 196 -29.97 -14.69 25.30
C VAL A 196 -28.64 -15.45 25.39
N GLN A 197 -28.28 -16.19 24.34
CA GLN A 197 -27.02 -16.93 24.20
C GLN A 197 -25.79 -16.01 24.26
N ALA A 198 -25.95 -14.71 23.99
CA ALA A 198 -24.91 -13.71 24.17
C ALA A 198 -24.34 -13.71 25.61
N ARG A 199 -25.16 -14.05 26.61
CA ARG A 199 -24.79 -14.05 28.04
C ARG A 199 -24.09 -15.33 28.52
N TYR A 200 -24.18 -16.42 27.76
CA TYR A 200 -23.72 -17.74 28.21
C TYR A 200 -22.47 -18.25 27.48
N SER A 201 -22.27 -17.83 26.24
CA SER A 201 -21.09 -18.23 25.46
C SER A 201 -20.01 -17.15 25.53
N HIS A 202 -18.74 -17.52 25.60
CA HIS A 202 -17.64 -16.56 25.53
C HIS A 202 -16.67 -16.94 24.43
N VAL A 203 -16.10 -15.95 23.74
CA VAL A 203 -15.02 -16.23 22.80
C VAL A 203 -13.76 -16.55 23.59
N THR A 204 -13.25 -17.77 23.40
CA THR A 204 -12.06 -18.25 24.09
C THR A 204 -10.78 -17.92 23.31
N ALA A 205 -9.63 -18.01 23.98
CA ALA A 205 -8.33 -17.90 23.33
C ALA A 205 -8.13 -18.99 22.26
N THR A 206 -8.63 -20.21 22.51
CA THR A 206 -8.58 -21.31 21.54
C THR A 206 -9.37 -20.99 20.27
N MET A 207 -10.61 -20.49 20.38
CA MET A 207 -11.39 -20.08 19.21
C MET A 207 -10.69 -18.99 18.38
N ARG A 208 -10.00 -18.05 19.05
CA ARG A 208 -9.20 -17.03 18.36
C ARG A 208 -8.01 -17.64 17.64
N ARG A 209 -7.34 -18.61 18.26
CA ARG A 209 -6.19 -19.30 17.69
C ARG A 209 -6.60 -20.12 16.47
N SER A 210 -7.64 -20.93 16.56
CA SER A 210 -8.13 -21.74 15.43
C SER A 210 -8.56 -20.88 14.23
N LEU A 211 -9.21 -19.73 14.46
CA LEU A 211 -9.50 -18.79 13.38
C LEU A 211 -8.21 -18.23 12.74
N LEU A 212 -7.19 -17.92 13.54
CA LEU A 212 -5.92 -17.43 13.00
C LEU A 212 -5.17 -18.51 12.22
N GLU A 213 -5.21 -19.76 12.68
CA GLU A 213 -4.64 -20.93 11.98
C GLU A 213 -5.34 -21.11 10.62
N GLY A 214 -6.67 -21.21 10.58
CA GLY A 214 -7.38 -21.38 9.30
C GLY A 214 -7.23 -20.21 8.32
N LEU A 215 -7.18 -18.96 8.82
CA LEU A 215 -6.88 -17.80 7.97
C LEU A 215 -5.43 -17.78 7.48
N THR A 216 -4.51 -18.38 8.22
CA THR A 216 -3.10 -18.55 7.81
C THR A 216 -3.01 -19.58 6.69
N GLU A 217 -3.67 -20.73 6.85
CA GLU A 217 -3.71 -21.78 5.83
C GLU A 217 -4.31 -21.26 4.50
N LEU A 218 -5.41 -20.50 4.57
CA LEU A 218 -6.00 -19.85 3.39
C LEU A 218 -5.03 -18.86 2.71
N TRP A 219 -4.24 -18.14 3.51
CA TRP A 219 -3.22 -17.24 2.98
C TRP A 219 -2.08 -18.00 2.29
N GLU A 220 -1.61 -19.08 2.89
CA GLU A 220 -0.53 -19.93 2.36
C GLU A 220 -0.98 -20.60 1.06
N SER A 221 -2.20 -21.16 1.01
CA SER A 221 -2.79 -21.70 -0.22
C SER A 221 -2.91 -20.64 -1.33
N ALA A 222 -3.26 -19.39 -0.97
CA ALA A 222 -3.30 -18.30 -1.94
C ALA A 222 -1.91 -17.89 -2.42
N LEU A 223 -0.89 -18.00 -1.56
CA LEU A 223 0.50 -17.75 -1.91
C LEU A 223 1.04 -18.84 -2.84
N ASP A 224 0.65 -20.10 -2.63
CA ASP A 224 0.99 -21.24 -3.50
C ASP A 224 0.35 -21.08 -4.88
N ALA A 225 -0.95 -20.78 -4.94
CA ALA A 225 -1.62 -20.45 -6.20
C ALA A 225 -0.96 -19.26 -6.90
N ARG A 226 -0.51 -18.25 -6.15
CA ARG A 226 0.26 -17.13 -6.72
C ARG A 226 1.64 -17.58 -7.23
N ARG A 227 2.30 -18.53 -6.56
CA ARG A 227 3.60 -19.09 -6.96
C ARG A 227 3.49 -19.89 -8.24
N GLU A 228 2.40 -20.64 -8.44
CA GLU A 228 2.09 -21.34 -9.70
C GLU A 228 1.96 -20.38 -10.88
N MET A 229 1.39 -19.19 -10.67
CA MET A 229 1.32 -18.15 -11.71
C MET A 229 2.69 -17.53 -12.02
N SER A 230 3.50 -17.30 -10.99
CA SER A 230 4.89 -16.85 -11.11
C SER A 230 5.60 -16.98 -9.75
N ASP A 231 6.74 -17.64 -9.74
CA ASP A 231 7.58 -17.86 -8.56
C ASP A 231 8.32 -16.60 -8.07
N ARG A 232 8.24 -15.51 -8.83
CA ARG A 232 8.86 -14.23 -8.51
C ARG A 232 7.82 -13.12 -8.40
N SER A 233 8.19 -12.13 -7.60
CA SER A 233 7.51 -10.85 -7.64
C SER A 233 8.53 -9.74 -7.77
N PRO A 234 8.30 -8.76 -8.62
CA PRO A 234 9.03 -7.51 -8.51
C PRO A 234 8.74 -6.80 -7.16
N VAL A 235 7.62 -7.09 -6.47
CA VAL A 235 7.32 -6.52 -5.14
C VAL A 235 8.19 -7.20 -4.10
N SER A 236 9.24 -6.53 -3.62
CA SER A 236 10.22 -7.10 -2.69
C SER A 236 9.60 -7.87 -1.50
N ALA A 237 8.52 -7.34 -0.89
CA ALA A 237 7.82 -8.05 0.18
C ALA A 237 7.19 -9.37 -0.28
N LEU A 238 6.52 -9.36 -1.44
CA LEU A 238 5.93 -10.58 -2.01
C LEU A 238 7.00 -11.52 -2.59
N ASP A 239 8.08 -10.99 -3.18
CA ASP A 239 9.22 -11.79 -3.68
C ASP A 239 9.91 -12.52 -2.52
N CYS A 240 10.00 -11.89 -1.36
CA CYS A 240 10.49 -12.54 -0.15
C CYS A 240 9.58 -13.71 0.23
N LEU A 241 8.26 -13.49 0.27
CA LEU A 241 7.29 -14.55 0.59
C LEU A 241 7.29 -15.69 -0.43
N LEU A 242 7.34 -15.37 -1.74
CA LEU A 242 7.39 -16.36 -2.82
C LEU A 242 8.73 -17.10 -2.91
N ARG A 243 9.81 -16.55 -2.35
CA ARG A 243 11.13 -17.23 -2.31
C ARG A 243 11.37 -18.03 -1.04
N LYS A 244 10.65 -17.73 0.05
CA LYS A 244 10.64 -18.59 1.23
C LYS A 244 9.94 -19.89 0.81
N SER A 245 10.71 -20.86 0.37
CA SER A 245 10.29 -22.24 0.19
C SER A 245 9.97 -22.82 1.57
N ASP A 246 8.93 -23.64 1.67
CA ASP A 246 8.64 -24.43 2.86
C ASP A 246 9.93 -25.11 3.36
N SER A 247 10.34 -24.75 4.57
CA SER A 247 11.34 -25.47 5.36
C SER A 247 10.66 -26.05 6.57
#